data_AF-A0A2W2C0U1-F1
#
_entry.id   AF-A0A2W2C0U1-F1
#
_cell.length_a   1.000
_cell.length_b   1.000
_cell.length_c   1.000
_cell.angle_alpha   90.00
_cell.angle_beta   90.00
_cell.angle_gamma   90.00
#
_symmetry.space_group_name_H-M   'P 1'
#
loop_
_entity.id
_entity.type
_entity.pdbx_description
1 polymer ?
#
loop_
_entity_poly.entity_id
_entity_poly.type
_entity_poly.pdbx_seq_one_letter_code
_entity_poly.pdbx_strand_id
1 'polypeptide(L)'
;MNFFIEIAVTLFDKVAPGDAVAQLYEDYVEEPSAKAHDGLEDRVKEVFKFAGITPTPYSFTIKYGDVLAPVDFSYGYVNGQRHLMDRINLTQGERIASRDVHDFTWRAEMAEKTKVSRSFIALAQLPQGEDAKIEPVLRLLNERAHLIDISSVPEGARNLRQAIDAH
;
A
#
# COMPACT_ATOMS: atom_id res chain seq x y z
N MET A 1 10.11 -5.66 -13.60
CA MET A 1 11.50 -5.68 -13.09
C MET A 1 11.46 -4.99 -11.74
N ASN A 2 11.83 -5.68 -10.66
CA ASN A 2 11.45 -5.33 -9.28
C ASN A 2 12.54 -4.48 -8.63
N PHE A 3 12.24 -3.22 -8.33
CA PHE A 3 13.16 -2.26 -7.69
C PHE A 3 13.72 -2.79 -6.35
N PHE A 4 12.93 -3.52 -5.56
CA PHE A 4 13.37 -4.12 -4.29
C PHE A 4 14.38 -5.26 -4.45
N ILE A 5 14.26 -6.05 -5.53
CA ILE A 5 15.20 -7.15 -5.79
C ILE A 5 16.48 -6.59 -6.39
N GLU A 6 16.40 -5.58 -7.26
CA GLU A 6 17.60 -4.90 -7.76
C GLU A 6 18.35 -4.17 -6.65
N ILE A 7 17.69 -3.48 -5.72
CA ILE A 7 18.40 -2.84 -4.59
C ILE A 7 19.04 -3.90 -3.68
N ALA A 8 18.32 -4.97 -3.31
CA ALA A 8 18.89 -6.03 -2.49
C ALA A 8 20.08 -6.71 -3.19
N VAL A 9 19.93 -7.08 -4.46
CA VAL A 9 20.99 -7.76 -5.24
C VAL A 9 22.18 -6.83 -5.52
N THR A 10 21.95 -5.54 -5.78
CA THR A 10 23.02 -4.59 -6.08
C THR A 10 23.79 -4.13 -4.83
N LEU A 11 23.17 -4.12 -3.64
CA LEU A 11 23.86 -3.79 -2.39
C LEU A 11 24.72 -4.95 -1.85
N PHE A 12 24.28 -6.20 -2.00
CA PHE A 12 25.06 -7.36 -1.53
C PHE A 12 26.34 -7.61 -2.33
N ASP A 13 26.46 -7.03 -3.54
CA ASP A 13 27.64 -7.18 -4.40
C ASP A 13 28.76 -6.16 -4.11
N LYS A 14 28.53 -5.14 -3.26
CA LYS A 14 29.49 -4.02 -3.09
C LYS A 14 29.89 -3.66 -1.66
N VAL A 15 29.25 -4.22 -0.62
CA VAL A 15 29.56 -3.87 0.78
C VAL A 15 29.43 -5.12 1.67
N ALA A 16 30.26 -5.21 2.72
CA ALA A 16 30.16 -6.28 3.70
C ALA A 16 28.74 -6.30 4.33
N PRO A 17 28.11 -7.48 4.53
CA PRO A 17 26.71 -7.60 4.95
C PRO A 17 26.34 -6.85 6.24
N GLY A 18 27.31 -6.59 7.12
CA GLY A 18 27.10 -5.87 8.37
C GLY A 18 26.79 -4.38 8.19
N ASP A 19 27.36 -3.72 7.19
CA ASP A 19 27.23 -2.26 7.02
C ASP A 19 25.98 -1.89 6.21
N ALA A 20 25.58 -2.75 5.26
CA ALA A 20 24.33 -2.58 4.51
C ALA A 20 23.09 -2.75 5.39
N VAL A 21 23.14 -3.66 6.38
CA VAL A 21 22.08 -3.82 7.37
C VAL A 21 22.04 -2.63 8.31
N ALA A 22 23.18 -2.07 8.72
CA ALA A 22 23.24 -0.89 9.59
C ALA A 22 22.69 0.38 8.91
N GLN A 23 23.00 0.62 7.62
CA GLN A 23 22.40 1.71 6.86
C GLN A 23 20.89 1.53 6.65
N LEU A 24 20.42 0.29 6.44
CA LEU A 24 18.99 -0.02 6.40
C LEU A 24 18.35 0.08 7.80
N TYR A 25 19.09 -0.12 8.89
CA TYR A 25 18.56 -0.02 10.26
C TYR A 25 18.42 1.44 10.70
N GLU A 26 19.42 2.30 10.44
CA GLU A 26 19.33 3.73 10.74
C GLU A 26 18.23 4.42 9.91
N ASP A 27 18.03 4.01 8.65
CA ASP A 27 16.95 4.52 7.79
C ASP A 27 15.52 4.07 8.22
N TYR A 28 15.40 3.11 9.15
CA TYR A 28 14.12 2.58 9.63
C TYR A 28 13.82 2.90 11.10
N VAL A 29 14.80 3.37 11.90
CA VAL A 29 14.64 3.70 13.34
C VAL A 29 14.43 5.18 13.60
N GLU A 30 14.15 6.01 12.58
CA GLU A 30 13.28 7.16 12.83
C GLU A 30 11.85 6.65 12.94
N GLU A 31 11.46 6.21 14.13
CA GLU A 31 10.06 6.01 14.50
C GLU A 31 9.29 7.26 14.07
N PRO A 32 8.39 7.18 13.08
CA PRO A 32 7.50 8.30 12.81
C PRO A 32 6.69 8.47 14.08
N SER A 33 6.82 9.62 14.74
CA SER A 33 6.22 9.86 16.04
C SER A 33 4.79 9.31 16.05
N ALA A 34 4.46 8.45 17.02
CA ALA A 34 3.19 7.74 17.09
C ALA A 34 1.94 8.63 16.86
N LYS A 35 2.07 9.94 17.10
CA LYS A 35 1.04 10.96 16.88
C LYS A 35 0.64 11.19 15.42
N ALA A 36 1.48 10.87 14.44
CA ALA A 36 1.16 11.02 13.02
C ALA A 36 0.49 9.77 12.41
N HIS A 37 0.63 8.61 13.05
CA HIS A 37 0.07 7.34 12.56
C HIS A 37 -1.41 7.15 12.91
N ASP A 38 -1.89 7.72 14.02
CA ASP A 38 -3.27 7.52 14.50
C ASP A 38 -4.31 8.18 13.60
N GLY A 39 -4.07 9.41 13.14
CA GLY A 39 -5.09 10.17 12.41
C GLY A 39 -5.52 9.56 11.07
N LEU A 40 -4.58 8.97 10.33
CA LEU A 40 -4.87 8.38 9.01
C LEU A 40 -5.58 7.02 9.16
N GLU A 41 -5.18 6.23 10.15
CA GLU A 41 -5.80 4.93 10.44
C GLU A 41 -7.24 5.11 10.95
N ASP A 42 -7.47 6.06 11.85
CA ASP A 42 -8.81 6.38 12.34
C ASP A 42 -9.72 6.86 11.20
N ARG A 43 -9.18 7.66 10.28
CA ARG A 43 -9.91 8.13 9.10
C ARG A 43 -10.29 7.00 8.15
N VAL A 44 -9.41 6.02 7.93
CA VAL A 44 -9.73 4.80 7.18
C VAL A 44 -10.88 4.03 7.85
N LYS A 45 -10.82 3.85 9.17
CA LYS A 45 -11.89 3.17 9.93
C LYS A 45 -13.22 3.92 9.85
N GLU A 46 -13.19 5.25 9.90
CA GLU A 46 -14.38 6.08 9.71
C GLU A 46 -14.97 5.91 8.31
N VAL A 47 -14.13 5.91 7.27
CA VAL A 47 -14.55 5.65 5.87
C VAL A 47 -15.22 4.28 5.74
N PHE A 48 -14.65 3.22 6.33
CA PHE A 48 -15.26 1.88 6.32
C PHE A 48 -16.62 1.86 7.02
N LYS A 49 -16.71 2.50 8.19
CA LYS A 49 -17.97 2.62 8.94
C LYS A 49 -19.03 3.34 8.13
N PHE A 50 -18.68 4.47 7.50
CA PHE A 50 -19.60 5.26 6.68
C PHE A 50 -20.02 4.52 5.40
N ALA A 51 -19.10 3.76 4.80
CA ALA A 51 -19.38 2.91 3.65
C ALA A 51 -20.20 1.66 4.01
N GLY A 52 -20.40 1.38 5.30
CA GLY A 52 -21.14 0.22 5.78
C GLY A 52 -20.44 -1.10 5.46
N ILE A 53 -19.10 -1.13 5.51
CA ILE A 53 -18.31 -2.35 5.33
C ILE A 53 -17.49 -2.66 6.58
N THR A 54 -17.13 -3.93 6.75
CA THR A 54 -16.28 -4.39 7.86
C THR A 54 -15.16 -5.25 7.28
N PRO A 55 -14.07 -4.62 6.80
CA PRO A 55 -12.92 -5.34 6.29
C PRO A 55 -12.16 -6.06 7.41
N THR A 56 -11.49 -7.16 7.06
CA THR A 56 -10.61 -7.91 7.97
C THR A 56 -9.23 -8.02 7.34
N PRO A 57 -8.14 -8.07 8.12
CA PRO A 57 -6.80 -8.35 7.58
C PRO A 57 -6.81 -9.61 6.70
N TYR A 58 -6.00 -9.62 5.66
CA TYR A 58 -5.94 -10.75 4.74
C TYR A 58 -4.52 -11.07 4.31
N SER A 59 -4.18 -12.35 4.35
CA SER A 59 -2.87 -12.87 3.99
C SER A 59 -3.03 -14.06 3.04
N PHE A 60 -2.12 -14.18 2.09
CA PHE A 60 -1.96 -15.38 1.26
C PHE A 60 -0.49 -15.68 1.05
N THR A 61 -0.17 -16.91 0.69
CA THR A 61 1.23 -17.34 0.50
C THR A 61 1.57 -17.38 -0.98
N ILE A 62 2.72 -16.82 -1.33
CA ILE A 62 3.32 -16.98 -2.65
C ILE A 62 4.57 -17.85 -2.57
N LYS A 63 4.91 -18.49 -3.69
CA LYS A 63 6.21 -19.14 -3.86
C LYS A 63 7.12 -18.21 -4.65
N TYR A 64 8.24 -17.83 -4.06
CA TYR A 64 9.28 -17.01 -4.67
C TYR A 64 10.60 -17.79 -4.68
N GLY A 65 10.97 -18.33 -5.85
CA GLY A 65 12.02 -19.36 -5.93
C GLY A 65 11.62 -20.58 -5.10
N ASP A 66 12.44 -20.97 -4.14
CA ASP A 66 12.17 -22.07 -3.20
C ASP A 66 11.60 -21.60 -1.84
N VAL A 67 11.37 -20.30 -1.68
CA VAL A 67 10.84 -19.71 -0.44
C VAL A 67 9.33 -19.53 -0.55
N LEU A 68 8.62 -19.95 0.50
CA LEU A 68 7.23 -19.56 0.71
C LEU A 68 7.20 -18.27 1.52
N ALA A 69 6.63 -17.22 0.95
CA ALA A 69 6.53 -15.90 1.57
C ALA A 69 5.06 -15.52 1.77
N PRO A 70 4.65 -15.04 2.96
CA PRO A 70 3.35 -14.42 3.13
C PRO A 70 3.31 -13.08 2.39
N VAL A 71 2.16 -12.79 1.81
CA VAL A 71 1.80 -11.49 1.26
C VAL A 71 0.56 -11.02 2.03
N ASP A 72 0.74 -9.94 2.76
CA ASP A 72 -0.26 -9.40 3.67
C ASP A 72 -0.88 -8.14 3.08
N PHE A 73 -2.18 -7.97 3.31
CA PHE A 73 -2.92 -6.74 3.08
C PHE A 73 -3.58 -6.34 4.40
N SER A 74 -3.55 -5.04 4.70
CA SER A 74 -4.13 -4.49 5.92
C SER A 74 -5.62 -4.78 6.01
N TYR A 75 -6.29 -4.81 4.85
CA TYR A 75 -7.73 -4.99 4.74
C TYR A 75 -8.12 -5.86 3.55
N GLY A 76 -9.08 -6.74 3.80
CA GLY A 76 -9.76 -7.56 2.82
C GLY A 76 -11.26 -7.51 3.04
N TYR A 77 -12.04 -7.42 1.96
CA TYR A 77 -13.50 -7.44 2.00
C TYR A 77 -14.05 -8.33 0.88
N VAL A 78 -15.19 -8.99 1.13
CA VAL A 78 -15.81 -9.91 0.17
C VAL A 78 -17.30 -9.60 0.00
N ASN A 79 -17.72 -9.38 -1.25
CA ASN A 79 -19.10 -9.12 -1.69
C ASN A 79 -19.40 -9.82 -3.02
N GLY A 80 -19.00 -11.08 -3.16
CA GLY A 80 -19.07 -11.84 -4.42
C GLY A 80 -17.71 -11.96 -5.11
N GLN A 81 -16.81 -11.02 -4.83
CA GLN A 81 -15.38 -11.14 -5.09
C GLN A 81 -14.58 -10.52 -3.96
N ARG A 82 -13.26 -10.80 -3.93
CA ARG A 82 -12.36 -10.29 -2.91
C ARG A 82 -11.79 -8.95 -3.35
N HIS A 83 -11.89 -7.95 -2.47
CA HIS A 83 -11.24 -6.66 -2.57
C HIS A 83 -10.09 -6.61 -1.58
N LEU A 84 -8.88 -6.29 -2.06
CA LEU A 84 -7.70 -6.12 -1.21
C LEU A 84 -7.36 -4.64 -1.13
N MET A 85 -7.12 -4.18 0.09
CA MET A 85 -7.12 -2.77 0.45
C MET A 85 -5.94 -2.46 1.37
N ASP A 86 -5.34 -1.30 1.17
CA ASP A 86 -4.31 -0.76 2.05
C ASP A 86 -4.40 0.74 2.21
N ARG A 87 -3.81 1.20 3.32
CA ARG A 87 -3.52 2.61 3.57
C ARG A 87 -2.18 2.97 2.93
N ILE A 88 -2.16 4.03 2.12
CA ILE A 88 -0.95 4.55 1.49
C ILE A 88 -0.60 5.91 2.07
N ASN A 89 0.63 6.08 2.58
CA ASN A 89 1.10 7.35 3.12
C ASN A 89 1.69 8.23 2.00
N LEU A 90 0.94 9.22 1.54
CA LEU A 90 1.42 10.16 0.51
C LEU A 90 1.97 11.47 1.07
N THR A 91 1.73 11.76 2.36
CA THR A 91 2.01 13.07 2.98
C THR A 91 3.34 13.13 3.75
N GLN A 92 4.02 12.00 3.95
CA GLN A 92 5.28 11.92 4.71
C GLN A 92 6.53 12.10 3.83
N GLY A 93 6.36 12.61 2.60
CA GLY A 93 7.44 12.86 1.65
C GLY A 93 7.55 11.79 0.55
N GLU A 94 8.19 12.20 -0.56
CA GLU A 94 8.28 11.44 -1.80
C GLU A 94 8.86 10.02 -1.64
N ARG A 95 9.89 9.86 -0.80
CA ARG A 95 10.55 8.57 -0.57
C ARG A 95 9.60 7.56 0.08
N ILE A 96 8.86 7.98 1.11
CA ILE A 96 7.90 7.12 1.82
C ILE A 96 6.72 6.79 0.91
N ALA A 97 6.17 7.80 0.22
CA ALA A 97 5.09 7.61 -0.74
C ALA A 97 5.47 6.62 -1.85
N SER A 98 6.65 6.78 -2.44
CA SER A 98 7.16 5.88 -3.47
C SER A 98 7.32 4.46 -2.95
N ARG A 99 7.92 4.27 -1.76
CA ARG A 99 8.07 2.95 -1.14
C ARG A 99 6.72 2.26 -0.94
N ASP A 100 5.77 2.96 -0.31
CA ASP A 100 4.46 2.39 0.04
C ASP A 100 3.67 2.01 -1.23
N VAL A 101 3.73 2.84 -2.29
CA VAL A 101 3.07 2.52 -3.57
C VAL A 101 3.73 1.35 -4.30
N HIS A 102 5.07 1.29 -4.37
CA HIS A 102 5.76 0.19 -5.02
C HIS A 102 5.50 -1.14 -4.29
N ASP A 103 5.50 -1.13 -2.96
CA ASP A 103 5.19 -2.31 -2.17
C ASP A 103 3.74 -2.78 -2.42
N PHE A 104 2.77 -1.87 -2.32
CA PHE A 104 1.36 -2.20 -2.57
C PHE A 104 1.12 -2.71 -4.00
N THR A 105 1.70 -2.08 -5.02
CA THR A 105 1.53 -2.51 -6.41
C THR A 105 2.18 -3.86 -6.69
N TRP A 106 3.31 -4.17 -6.06
CA TRP A 106 3.91 -5.50 -6.12
C TRP A 106 3.00 -6.55 -5.47
N ARG A 107 2.45 -6.27 -4.28
CA ARG A 107 1.51 -7.19 -3.60
C ARG A 107 0.23 -7.41 -4.41
N ALA A 108 -0.28 -6.37 -5.06
CA ALA A 108 -1.41 -6.46 -5.99
C ALA A 108 -1.09 -7.36 -7.19
N GLU A 109 0.09 -7.19 -7.80
CA GLU A 109 0.54 -8.06 -8.90
C GLU A 109 0.63 -9.53 -8.48
N MET A 110 1.13 -9.80 -7.27
CA MET A 110 1.21 -11.16 -6.74
C MET A 110 -0.17 -11.77 -6.49
N ALA A 111 -1.10 -11.00 -5.93
CA ALA A 111 -2.47 -11.44 -5.72
C ALA A 111 -3.20 -11.73 -7.03
N GLU A 112 -2.94 -10.93 -8.07
CA GLU A 112 -3.51 -11.14 -9.41
C GLU A 112 -2.94 -12.40 -10.07
N LYS A 113 -1.61 -12.57 -10.05
CA LYS A 113 -0.93 -13.77 -10.61
C LYS A 113 -1.37 -15.06 -9.94
N THR A 114 -1.65 -15.02 -8.64
CA THR A 114 -2.14 -16.17 -7.87
C THR A 114 -3.66 -16.31 -7.87
N LYS A 115 -4.37 -15.44 -8.61
CA LYS A 115 -5.84 -15.43 -8.75
C LYS A 115 -6.59 -15.27 -7.42
N VAL A 116 -5.96 -14.63 -6.46
CA VAL A 116 -6.53 -14.35 -5.13
C VAL A 116 -7.50 -13.19 -5.17
N SER A 117 -7.16 -12.16 -5.95
CA SER A 117 -7.98 -10.96 -6.16
C SER A 117 -7.69 -10.35 -7.52
N ARG A 118 -8.66 -9.59 -8.03
CA ARG A 118 -8.52 -8.70 -9.18
C ARG A 118 -8.98 -7.27 -8.85
N SER A 119 -9.33 -7.00 -7.60
CA SER A 119 -9.78 -5.69 -7.13
C SER A 119 -8.86 -5.21 -6.02
N PHE A 120 -8.20 -4.09 -6.30
CA PHE A 120 -7.22 -3.46 -5.44
C PHE A 120 -7.63 -2.02 -5.19
N ILE A 121 -7.59 -1.60 -3.94
CA ILE A 121 -8.07 -0.29 -3.51
C ILE A 121 -7.02 0.33 -2.59
N ALA A 122 -6.58 1.54 -2.93
CA ALA A 122 -5.61 2.27 -2.15
C ALA A 122 -6.31 3.44 -1.44
N LEU A 123 -6.26 3.46 -0.11
CA LEU A 123 -6.86 4.50 0.73
C LEU A 123 -5.76 5.48 1.11
N ALA A 124 -5.84 6.71 0.63
CA ALA A 124 -4.77 7.69 0.84
C ALA A 124 -5.35 9.09 1.10
N GLN A 125 -4.68 9.86 1.94
CA GLN A 125 -4.94 11.29 2.02
C GLN A 125 -4.10 11.99 0.96
N LEU A 126 -4.74 12.60 -0.03
CA LEU A 126 -4.02 13.29 -1.09
C LEU A 126 -3.36 14.58 -0.57
N PRO A 127 -2.13 14.90 -1.00
CA PRO A 127 -1.51 16.18 -0.67
C PRO A 127 -2.33 17.33 -1.24
N GLN A 128 -2.45 18.44 -0.48
CA GLN A 128 -3.11 19.64 -0.98
C GLN A 128 -2.14 20.45 -1.83
N GLY A 129 -2.40 20.51 -3.14
CA GLY A 129 -1.59 21.23 -4.13
C GLY A 129 -0.95 20.31 -5.17
N GLU A 130 -0.47 20.89 -6.27
CA GLU A 130 0.26 20.16 -7.30
C GLU A 130 1.70 19.90 -6.84
N ASP A 131 1.95 18.74 -6.21
CA ASP A 131 3.32 18.27 -6.01
C ASP A 131 3.74 17.40 -7.21
N ALA A 132 4.41 18.04 -8.18
CA ALA A 132 4.90 17.39 -9.38
C ALA A 132 5.81 16.17 -9.12
N LYS A 133 6.37 16.05 -7.90
CA LYS A 133 7.19 14.90 -7.50
C LYS A 133 6.38 13.67 -7.12
N ILE A 134 5.14 13.85 -6.67
CA ILE A 134 4.25 12.75 -6.28
C ILE A 134 3.44 12.22 -7.48
N GLU A 135 3.30 13.03 -8.54
CA GLU A 135 2.54 12.67 -9.75
C GLU A 135 2.95 11.31 -10.40
N PRO A 136 4.24 10.97 -10.55
CA PRO A 136 4.62 9.65 -11.09
C PRO A 136 4.16 8.49 -10.20
N VAL A 137 4.20 8.69 -8.88
CA VAL A 137 3.78 7.71 -7.87
C VAL A 137 2.27 7.51 -7.92
N LEU A 138 1.50 8.60 -8.05
CA LEU A 138 0.04 8.54 -8.21
C LEU A 138 -0.37 7.84 -9.50
N ARG A 139 0.34 8.09 -10.61
CA ARG A 139 0.07 7.42 -11.89
C ARG A 139 0.22 5.91 -11.77
N LEU A 140 1.34 5.45 -11.20
CA LEU A 140 1.59 4.03 -10.98
C LEU A 140 0.49 3.39 -10.11
N LEU A 141 0.05 4.09 -9.06
CA LEU A 141 -1.00 3.61 -8.18
C LEU A 141 -2.35 3.49 -8.91
N ASN A 142 -2.73 4.50 -9.70
CA ASN A 142 -3.98 4.54 -10.46
C ASN A 142 -4.04 3.48 -11.58
N GLU A 143 -2.89 3.07 -12.14
CA GLU A 143 -2.85 1.99 -13.13
C GLU A 143 -3.17 0.61 -12.54
N ARG A 144 -2.95 0.42 -11.23
CA ARG A 144 -3.05 -0.88 -10.56
C ARG A 144 -4.22 -0.98 -9.59
N ALA A 145 -4.71 0.14 -9.05
CA ALA A 145 -5.74 0.16 -8.03
C ALA A 145 -6.67 1.36 -8.11
N HIS A 146 -7.82 1.23 -7.47
CA HIS A 146 -8.74 2.34 -7.25
C HIS A 146 -8.23 3.19 -6.10
N LEU A 147 -7.76 4.39 -6.41
CA LEU A 147 -7.34 5.37 -5.43
C LEU A 147 -8.56 6.06 -4.80
N ILE A 148 -8.71 5.91 -3.49
CA ILE A 148 -9.75 6.53 -2.70
C ILE A 148 -9.12 7.62 -1.84
N ASP A 149 -9.42 8.87 -2.18
CA ASP A 149 -9.07 10.00 -1.32
C ASP A 149 -9.91 9.96 -0.03
N ILE A 150 -9.24 9.81 1.10
CA ILE A 150 -9.87 9.79 2.42
C ILE A 150 -9.81 11.13 3.14
N SER A 151 -9.33 12.20 2.48
CA SER A 151 -9.33 13.56 3.03
C SER A 151 -10.73 13.98 3.52
N SER A 152 -11.77 13.55 2.81
CA SER A 152 -13.19 13.74 3.14
C SER A 152 -13.84 12.38 3.39
N VAL A 153 -14.25 12.09 4.64
CA VAL A 153 -14.84 10.78 5.01
C VAL A 153 -16.10 10.45 4.20
N PRO A 154 -17.09 11.36 4.03
CA PRO A 154 -18.30 11.03 3.27
C PRO A 154 -18.04 10.77 1.79
N GLU A 155 -17.10 11.49 1.17
CA GLU A 155 -16.73 11.31 -0.23
C GLU A 155 -15.89 10.05 -0.41
N GLY A 156 -14.88 9.83 0.44
CA GLY A 156 -14.07 8.62 0.44
C GLY A 156 -14.92 7.36 0.61
N ALA A 157 -15.91 7.38 1.51
CA ALA A 157 -16.84 6.26 1.69
C ALA A 157 -17.72 6.01 0.47
N ARG A 158 -18.21 7.07 -0.18
CA ARG A 158 -18.99 6.96 -1.42
C ARG A 158 -18.15 6.35 -2.55
N ASN A 159 -16.94 6.85 -2.73
CA ASN A 159 -16.01 6.39 -3.78
C ASN A 159 -15.58 4.95 -3.51
N LEU A 160 -15.33 4.60 -2.24
CA LEU A 160 -15.02 3.23 -1.84
C LEU A 160 -16.18 2.29 -2.19
N ARG A 161 -17.42 2.69 -1.90
CA ARG A 161 -18.59 1.88 -2.23
C ARG A 161 -18.74 1.69 -3.74
N GLN A 162 -18.55 2.76 -4.51
CA GLN A 162 -18.56 2.68 -5.97
C GLN A 162 -17.48 1.74 -6.51
N ALA A 163 -16.25 1.80 -5.98
CA ALA A 163 -15.16 0.91 -6.38
C ALA A 163 -15.46 -0.56 -6.05
N ILE A 164 -16.07 -0.81 -4.88
CA ILE A 164 -16.46 -2.15 -4.43
C ILE A 164 -17.61 -2.71 -5.28
N ASP A 165 -18.61 -1.89 -5.61
CA ASP A 165 -19.80 -2.32 -6.34
C ASP A 165 -19.57 -2.45 -7.86
N ALA A 166 -18.51 -1.82 -8.40
CA ALA A 166 -18.17 -1.88 -9.83
C ALA A 166 -17.56 -3.22 -10.29
N HIS A 167 -17.21 -4.13 -9.37
CA HIS A 167 -16.48 -5.36 -9.67
C HIS A 167 -17.11 -6.59 -9.03
#